data_AF-A0A919HTR0-F1
#
_entry.id   AF-A0A919HTR0-F1
#
_cell.length_a   1.000
_cell.length_b   1.000
_cell.length_c   1.000
_cell.angle_alpha   90.00
_cell.angle_beta   90.00
_cell.angle_gamma   90.00
#
_symmetry.space_group_name_H-M   'P 1'
#
loop_
_entity.id
_entity.type
_entity.pdbx_description
1 polymer ?
#
loop_
_entity_poly.entity_id
_entity_poly.type
_entity_poly.pdbx_seq_one_letter_code
_entity_poly.pdbx_strand_id
1 'polypeptide(L)'
;MPSSTTLQHAIENITIWRKGEQRAPHKPLLLLYVLSQYQRGHARMFDYASEIRDELHSLLERFGPQRRQYRPDMPFWRLKGDGF
;
A
#
# COMPACT_ATOMS: atom_id res chain seq x y z
N MET A 1 9.79 8.70 19.99
CA MET A 1 9.18 7.83 18.97
C MET A 1 7.93 8.51 18.45
N PRO A 2 7.63 8.50 17.15
CA PRO A 2 6.34 9.00 16.67
C PRO A 2 5.23 8.23 17.39
N SER A 3 4.23 8.93 17.90
CA SER A 3 3.11 8.30 18.60
C SER A 3 2.21 7.58 17.61
N SER A 4 1.33 6.70 18.10
CA SER A 4 0.27 6.10 17.28
C SER A 4 -0.56 7.17 16.54
N THR A 5 -0.76 8.34 17.16
CA THR A 5 -1.41 9.51 16.56
C THR A 5 -0.68 10.03 15.32
N THR A 6 0.65 10.04 15.31
CA THR A 6 1.43 10.47 14.14
C THR A 6 1.23 9.51 12.96
N LEU A 7 1.23 8.20 13.22
CA LEU A 7 1.00 7.19 12.17
C LEU A 7 -0.43 7.25 11.64
N GLN A 8 -1.42 7.38 12.52
CA GLN A 8 -2.83 7.55 12.12
C GLN A 8 -2.98 8.78 11.22
N HIS A 9 -2.44 9.91 11.62
CA HIS A 9 -2.47 11.13 10.82
C HIS A 9 -1.76 10.97 9.47
N ALA A 10 -0.64 10.26 9.40
CA ALA A 10 0.03 9.97 8.13
C ALA A 10 -0.82 9.09 7.20
N ILE A 11 -1.47 8.06 7.75
CA ILE A 11 -2.35 7.15 6.98
C ILE A 11 -3.62 7.88 6.50
N GLU A 12 -4.22 8.73 7.34
CA GLU A 12 -5.40 9.53 6.98
C GLU A 12 -5.13 10.50 5.82
N ASN A 13 -3.91 11.04 5.76
CA ASN A 13 -3.52 12.05 4.79
C ASN A 13 -2.82 11.49 3.54
N ILE A 14 -2.80 10.17 3.32
CA ILE A 14 -2.15 9.61 2.12
C ILE A 14 -2.82 10.13 0.84
N THR A 15 -2.01 10.52 -0.13
CA THR A 15 -2.53 11.01 -1.41
C THR A 15 -3.00 9.83 -2.27
N ILE A 16 -4.33 9.65 -2.35
CA ILE A 16 -4.96 8.65 -3.22
C ILE A 16 -5.36 9.30 -4.53
N TRP A 17 -4.85 8.78 -5.65
CA TRP A 17 -5.31 9.24 -6.98
C TRP A 17 -6.78 8.91 -7.21
N ARG A 18 -7.52 9.88 -7.76
CA ARG A 18 -8.95 9.77 -8.07
C ARG A 18 -9.22 10.24 -9.49
N LYS A 19 -10.14 9.59 -10.20
CA LYS A 19 -10.69 10.03 -11.50
C LYS A 19 -12.17 9.66 -11.56
N GLY A 20 -13.04 10.67 -11.45
CA GLY A 20 -14.47 10.45 -11.25
C GLY A 20 -14.72 9.58 -10.02
N GLU A 21 -15.55 8.55 -10.17
CA GLU A 21 -15.86 7.57 -9.12
C GLU A 21 -14.73 6.56 -8.84
N GLN A 22 -13.68 6.52 -9.68
CA GLN A 22 -12.59 5.57 -9.51
C GLN A 22 -11.50 6.09 -8.58
N ARG A 23 -11.00 5.21 -7.72
CA ARG A 23 -9.84 5.45 -6.85
C ARG A 23 -8.75 4.43 -7.13
N ALA A 24 -7.49 4.84 -7.02
CA ALA A 24 -6.36 3.92 -7.11
C ALA A 24 -6.14 3.21 -5.75
N PRO A 25 -6.38 1.90 -5.64
CA PRO A 25 -6.31 1.20 -4.36
C PRO A 25 -4.88 0.82 -3.94
N HIS A 26 -3.86 1.24 -4.69
CA HIS A 26 -2.52 0.66 -4.61
C HIS A 26 -1.82 0.97 -3.28
N LYS A 27 -1.82 2.24 -2.85
CA LYS A 27 -1.19 2.63 -1.58
C LYS A 27 -1.92 2.07 -0.36
N PRO A 28 -3.27 2.20 -0.24
CA PRO A 28 -3.99 1.61 0.87
C PRO A 28 -3.78 0.10 1.00
N LEU A 29 -3.82 -0.64 -0.11
CA LEU A 29 -3.64 -2.09 -0.08
C LEU A 29 -2.24 -2.49 0.36
N LEU A 30 -1.19 -1.80 -0.12
CA LEU A 30 0.18 -2.06 0.34
C LEU A 30 0.34 -1.78 1.84
N LEU A 31 -0.20 -0.67 2.34
CA LEU A 31 -0.14 -0.34 3.77
C LEU A 31 -0.86 -1.39 4.62
N LEU A 32 -2.07 -1.80 4.24
CA LEU A 32 -2.82 -2.83 4.95
C LEU A 32 -2.08 -4.17 4.97
N TYR A 33 -1.50 -4.58 3.83
CA TYR A 33 -0.70 -5.79 3.76
C TYR A 33 0.50 -5.73 4.71
N VAL A 34 1.32 -4.68 4.61
CA VAL A 34 2.52 -4.51 5.45
C VAL A 34 2.17 -4.46 6.94
N LEU A 35 1.12 -3.74 7.33
CA LEU A 35 0.65 -3.69 8.72
C LEU A 35 0.20 -5.06 9.23
N SER A 36 -0.49 -5.84 8.38
CA SER A 36 -0.90 -7.20 8.74
C SER A 36 0.30 -8.13 8.97
N GLN A 37 1.36 -7.98 8.18
CA GLN A 37 2.59 -8.75 8.33
C GLN A 37 3.34 -8.35 9.60
N TYR A 38 3.43 -7.06 9.93
CA TYR A 38 3.98 -6.62 11.22
C TYR A 38 3.18 -7.14 12.41
N GLN A 39 1.85 -7.18 12.31
CA GLN A 39 1.01 -7.78 13.36
C GLN A 39 1.32 -9.27 13.56
N ARG A 40 1.79 -9.97 12.52
CA ARG A 40 2.23 -11.37 12.55
C ARG A 40 3.69 -11.55 12.98
N GLY A 41 4.37 -10.47 13.39
CA GLY A 41 5.77 -10.52 13.84
C GLY A 41 6.81 -10.48 12.71
N HIS A 42 6.41 -10.06 11.51
CA HIS A 42 7.35 -9.90 10.41
C HIS A 42 8.42 -8.84 10.72
N ALA A 43 9.64 -9.06 10.22
CA ALA A 43 10.73 -8.10 10.35
C ALA A 43 10.41 -6.79 9.60
N ARG A 44 11.14 -5.71 9.92
CA ARG A 44 10.89 -4.38 9.32
C ARG A 44 11.05 -4.35 7.79
N MET A 45 12.02 -5.09 7.26
CA MET A 45 12.34 -5.06 5.83
C MET A 45 11.65 -6.19 5.10
N PHE A 46 11.15 -5.90 3.91
CA PHE A 46 10.53 -6.87 2.99
C PHE A 46 11.37 -6.97 1.73
N ASP A 47 11.51 -8.18 1.21
CA ASP A 47 11.93 -8.40 -0.17
C ASP A 47 10.75 -8.16 -1.12
N TYR A 48 10.93 -7.27 -2.08
CA TYR A 48 9.87 -6.92 -3.01
C TYR A 48 9.49 -8.10 -3.92
N ALA A 49 10.48 -8.88 -4.38
CA ALA A 49 10.26 -9.93 -5.36
C ALA A 49 9.57 -11.15 -4.75
N SER A 50 10.01 -11.61 -3.57
CA SER A 50 9.47 -12.81 -2.95
C SER A 50 8.27 -12.56 -2.02
N GLU A 51 8.10 -11.36 -1.48
CA GLU A 51 7.11 -11.15 -0.40
C GLU A 51 6.00 -10.15 -0.74
N ILE A 52 6.22 -9.25 -1.71
CA ILE A 52 5.27 -8.17 -2.00
C ILE A 52 4.63 -8.30 -3.37
N ARG A 53 5.42 -8.57 -4.42
CA ARG A 53 4.97 -8.41 -5.81
C ARG A 53 3.68 -9.15 -6.12
N ASP A 54 3.66 -10.45 -5.86
CA ASP A 54 2.55 -11.31 -6.25
C ASP A 54 1.35 -11.15 -5.31
N GLU A 55 1.59 -10.99 -4.01
CA GLU A 55 0.55 -10.71 -3.01
C GLU A 55 -0.16 -9.37 -3.30
N LEU A 56 0.59 -8.31 -3.56
CA LEU A 56 0.03 -7.01 -3.89
C LEU A 56 -0.70 -7.04 -5.24
N HIS A 57 -0.19 -7.81 -6.21
CA HIS A 57 -0.89 -8.02 -7.47
C HIS A 57 -2.26 -8.69 -7.24
N SER A 58 -2.30 -9.78 -6.47
CA SER A 58 -3.55 -10.48 -6.13
C SER A 58 -4.54 -9.57 -5.40
N LEU A 59 -4.07 -8.75 -4.46
CA LEU A 59 -4.90 -7.76 -3.76
C LEU A 59 -5.48 -6.71 -4.71
N LEU A 60 -4.67 -6.23 -5.66
CA LEU A 60 -5.12 -5.25 -6.67
C LEU A 60 -6.18 -5.83 -7.61
N GLU A 61 -6.04 -7.10 -7.98
CA GLU A 61 -7.05 -7.82 -8.78
C GLU A 61 -8.35 -7.99 -8.01
N ARG A 62 -8.27 -8.37 -6.73
CA ARG A 62 -9.43 -8.70 -5.90
C ARG A 62 -10.22 -7.49 -5.41
N PHE A 63 -9.51 -6.41 -5.07
CA PHE A 63 -10.10 -5.25 -4.39
C PHE A 63 -10.00 -3.95 -5.19
N GLY A 64 -9.38 -4.00 -6.37
CA GLY A 64 -9.27 -2.86 -7.27
C GLY A 64 -10.25 -2.88 -8.43
N PRO A 65 -10.41 -1.73 -9.12
CA PRO A 65 -11.13 -1.72 -10.39
C PRO A 65 -10.37 -2.60 -11.40
N GLN A 66 -11.11 -3.25 -12.30
CA GLN A 66 -10.51 -4.05 -13.35
C GLN A 66 -9.57 -3.17 -14.21
N ARG A 67 -8.33 -3.63 -14.41
CA ARG A 67 -7.33 -2.92 -15.21
C ARG A 67 -6.71 -3.84 -16.24
N ARG A 68 -6.29 -3.27 -17.36
CA ARG A 68 -5.51 -4.00 -18.38
C ARG A 68 -4.13 -4.42 -17.87
N GLN A 69 -3.57 -3.65 -16.94
CA GLN A 69 -2.28 -3.94 -16.32
C GLN A 69 -2.31 -3.44 -14.88
N TYR A 70 -1.93 -4.32 -13.96
CA TYR A 70 -1.66 -3.98 -12.57
C TYR A 70 -0.19 -3.62 -12.38
N ARG A 71 0.08 -2.64 -11.53
CA ARG A 71 1.42 -2.08 -11.30
C ARG A 71 1.75 -2.09 -9.81
N PRO A 72 2.11 -3.27 -9.25
CA PRO A 72 2.45 -3.41 -7.83
C PRO A 72 3.75 -2.66 -7.45
N ASP A 73 4.54 -2.23 -8.43
CA ASP A 73 5.75 -1.42 -8.27
C ASP A 73 5.45 0.05 -7.91
N MET A 74 4.38 0.62 -8.48
CA MET A 74 4.03 2.03 -8.33
C MET A 74 3.81 2.53 -6.89
N PRO A 75 3.14 1.80 -5.98
CA PRO A 75 2.85 2.33 -4.65
C PRO A 75 4.11 2.64 -3.83
N PHE A 76 5.22 1.91 -4.01
CA PHE A 76 6.49 2.18 -3.35
C PHE A 76 7.05 3.57 -3.69
N TRP A 77 7.08 3.91 -4.98
CA TRP A 77 7.53 5.23 -5.45
C TRP A 77 6.63 6.36 -4.97
N ARG A 78 5.32 6.07 -4.84
CA ARG A 78 4.31 7.08 -4.55
C ARG A 78 4.08 7.30 -3.06
N LEU A 79 4.34 6.30 -2.21
CA LEU A 79 4.25 6.41 -0.74
C LEU A 79 5.37 7.29 -0.17
N LYS A 80 6.56 7.28 -0.80
CA LYS A 80 7.67 8.16 -0.42
C LYS A 80 7.27 9.64 -0.39
N GLY A 81 6.37 10.05 -1.28
CA GLY A 81 5.84 11.42 -1.32
C GLY A 81 4.85 11.76 -0.20
N ASP A 82 4.27 10.75 0.46
CA ASP A 82 3.34 10.92 1.58
C ASP A 82 4.03 10.81 2.96
N GLY A 83 5.37 10.71 3.00
CA GLY A 83 6.14 10.65 4.25
C GLY A 83 6.34 9.23 4.83
N PHE A 84 6.13 8.19 4.02
CA PHE A 84 6.46 6.79 4.34
C PHE A 84 7.80 6.36 3.77
#